data_AF-A0A957C2W0-F1
#
_entry.id   AF-A0A957C2W0-F1
#
_cell.length_a   1.000
_cell.length_b   1.000
_cell.length_c   1.000
_cell.angle_alpha   90.00
_cell.angle_beta   90.00
_cell.angle_gamma   90.00
#
_symmetry.space_group_name_H-M   'P 1'
#
loop_
_entity.id
_entity.type
_entity.pdbx_description
1 polymer ?
#
loop_
_entity_poly.entity_id
_entity_poly.type
_entity_poly.pdbx_seq_one_letter_code
_entity_poly.pdbx_strand_id
1 'polypeptide(L)'
;SSWFIEGDIQGCFDNINHDVLLSILARDIQDGRLLNLIRLSLKAGALDHCCYHETYSGTPQGAVLSPLLANIYLNELDAYVEDDLIPRYTRGDRRANNPEYERLGTDIRRARKQGDIELAHQLDQQRRQLPSQDTHDPNYRRLKYIRYADDFILGFIGPKVEAEAIKAEIGTFLHTQLKLTMHPEKTLITHAKTQQALFLGYAVSVQHADSRYMPRAGTHTRTRAANGKIRLGIPYGLITETIKRYQRHGKPIHEAGLLHYSDAHIIRTYQMRYRGLLEYYRYAVDQHRFGYLKWVMETALTKTLAHKFKITVTQVYKKYRGQHVVNGRSYKTLQVDVPTDEGSTTIYWGAVPMRVVKPGSKPLDDLKKRDMLLHTNDLVKRLKANACELCRSTQNCEVHHVRKLADLKRRWAGRQDKPAWVHSMIRMNRKTLIVCQTCH
;
A
#
# COMPACT_ATOMS: atom_id res chain seq x y z
N SER A 1 -30.32 -4.39 5.77
CA SER A 1 -29.19 -4.42 4.81
C SER A 1 -28.00 -3.62 5.32
N SER A 2 -26.81 -3.79 4.73
CA SER A 2 -25.59 -3.07 5.12
C SER A 2 -24.98 -2.40 3.90
N TRP A 3 -24.59 -1.15 4.04
CA TRP A 3 -24.12 -0.27 2.98
C TRP A 3 -22.81 0.39 3.38
N PHE A 4 -21.94 0.60 2.40
CA PHE A 4 -20.82 1.52 2.52
C PHE A 4 -21.14 2.76 1.69
N ILE A 5 -20.94 3.93 2.29
CA ILE A 5 -21.04 5.22 1.61
C ILE A 5 -19.60 5.71 1.48
N GLU A 6 -19.09 5.69 0.25
CA GLU A 6 -17.76 6.19 -0.08
C GLU A 6 -17.85 7.70 -0.37
N GLY A 7 -16.94 8.47 0.23
CA GLY A 7 -16.83 9.91 0.09
C GLY A 7 -15.43 10.32 -0.32
N ASP A 8 -15.34 11.14 -1.38
CA ASP A 8 -14.11 11.77 -1.85
C ASP A 8 -14.39 13.25 -2.07
N ILE A 9 -13.53 14.11 -1.51
CA ILE A 9 -13.61 15.56 -1.66
C ILE A 9 -12.76 15.96 -2.87
N GLN A 10 -13.37 16.68 -3.82
CA GLN A 10 -12.66 17.09 -5.02
C GLN A 10 -11.66 18.20 -4.71
N GLY A 11 -10.36 17.91 -4.89
CA GLY A 11 -9.30 18.91 -4.76
C GLY A 11 -9.30 19.58 -3.39
N CYS A 12 -9.35 18.79 -2.30
CA CYS A 12 -9.48 19.33 -0.94
C CYS A 12 -8.43 20.41 -0.67
N PHE A 13 -7.15 20.13 -0.96
CA PHE A 13 -6.06 21.08 -0.76
C PHE A 13 -6.15 22.33 -1.63
N ASP A 14 -6.77 22.27 -2.81
CA ASP A 14 -6.85 23.40 -3.75
C ASP A 14 -8.08 24.28 -3.51
N ASN A 15 -9.12 23.71 -2.90
CA ASN A 15 -10.43 24.34 -2.71
C ASN A 15 -10.69 24.82 -1.27
N ILE A 16 -9.71 24.75 -0.36
CA ILE A 16 -9.88 25.24 1.02
C ILE A 16 -10.16 26.74 0.99
N ASN A 17 -11.30 27.14 1.56
CA ASN A 17 -11.63 28.54 1.72
C ASN A 17 -10.82 29.17 2.86
N HIS A 18 -9.99 30.17 2.54
CA HIS A 18 -9.09 30.79 3.52
C HIS A 18 -9.83 31.49 4.65
N ASP A 19 -10.97 32.14 4.38
CA ASP A 19 -11.73 32.87 5.41
C ASP A 19 -12.36 31.89 6.40
N VAL A 20 -12.92 30.78 5.91
CA VAL A 20 -13.47 29.73 6.77
C VAL A 20 -12.36 29.10 7.61
N LEU A 21 -11.22 28.73 7.01
CA LEU A 21 -10.09 28.16 7.73
C LEU A 21 -9.57 29.10 8.83
N LEU A 22 -9.40 30.39 8.52
CA LEU A 22 -8.97 31.39 9.49
C LEU A 22 -10.00 31.59 10.61
N SER A 23 -11.30 31.52 10.30
CA SER A 23 -12.36 31.61 11.30
C SER A 23 -12.35 30.42 12.26
N ILE A 24 -12.06 29.22 11.76
CA ILE A 24 -11.93 28.01 12.59
C ILE A 24 -10.71 28.16 13.50
N LEU A 25 -9.55 28.54 12.95
CA LEU A 25 -8.32 28.75 13.72
C LEU A 25 -8.48 29.84 14.79
N ALA A 26 -9.22 30.90 14.49
CA ALA A 26 -9.46 32.02 15.42
C ALA A 26 -10.33 31.63 16.63
N ARG A 27 -11.01 30.48 16.62
CA ARG A 27 -11.75 29.98 17.79
C ARG A 27 -10.81 29.63 18.94
N ASP A 28 -9.68 28.99 18.62
CA ASP A 28 -8.72 28.49 19.60
C ASP A 28 -7.46 29.38 19.71
N ILE A 29 -7.07 30.05 18.63
CA ILE A 29 -5.87 30.89 18.58
C ILE A 29 -6.26 32.36 18.71
N GLN A 30 -5.92 32.97 19.84
CA GLN A 30 -6.17 34.39 20.10
C GLN A 30 -5.06 35.33 19.58
N ASP A 31 -3.91 34.80 19.16
CA ASP A 31 -2.81 35.61 18.63
C ASP A 31 -3.06 36.02 17.17
N GLY A 32 -3.47 37.29 16.99
CA GLY A 32 -3.70 37.89 15.68
C GLY A 32 -2.46 37.97 14.79
N ARG A 33 -1.24 37.99 15.36
CA ARG A 33 0.00 38.02 14.56
C ARG A 33 0.22 36.70 13.84
N LEU A 34 0.00 35.59 14.56
CA LEU A 34 0.10 34.25 14.00
C LEU A 34 -0.97 34.01 12.94
N LEU A 35 -2.23 34.38 13.21
CA LEU A 35 -3.31 34.26 12.22
C LEU A 35 -3.02 35.08 10.96
N ASN A 36 -2.46 36.29 11.10
CA ASN A 36 -2.08 37.10 9.95
C ASN A 36 -0.89 36.49 9.18
N LEU A 37 0.08 35.89 9.86
CA LEU A 37 1.18 35.17 9.21
C LEU A 37 0.66 33.98 8.40
N ILE A 38 -0.26 33.19 8.96
CA ILE A 38 -0.88 32.07 8.25
C ILE A 38 -1.67 32.59 7.03
N ARG A 39 -2.45 33.66 7.18
CA ARG A 39 -3.18 34.30 6.08
C ARG A 39 -2.24 34.75 4.94
N LEU A 40 -1.14 35.42 5.27
CA LEU A 40 -0.13 35.83 4.29
C LEU A 40 0.51 34.61 3.62
N SER A 41 0.76 33.53 4.37
CA SER A 41 1.33 32.29 3.85
C SER A 41 0.38 31.56 2.90
N LEU A 42 -0.94 31.62 3.15
CA LEU A 42 -1.96 31.03 2.26
C LEU A 42 -2.14 31.83 0.96
N LYS A 43 -2.01 33.16 1.05
CA LYS A 43 -2.01 34.06 -0.11
C LYS A 43 -0.73 34.04 -0.92
N ALA A 44 0.36 33.49 -0.37
CA ALA A 44 1.60 33.32 -1.10
C ALA A 44 1.35 32.28 -2.20
N GLY A 45 1.11 32.78 -3.42
CA GLY A 45 0.88 31.99 -4.62
C GLY A 45 1.97 30.97 -4.93
N ALA A 46 1.67 30.06 -5.85
CA ALA A 46 2.62 29.08 -6.34
C ALA A 46 3.34 29.62 -7.58
N LEU A 47 4.67 29.46 -7.63
CA LEU A 47 5.44 29.67 -8.85
C LEU A 47 5.59 28.32 -9.55
N ASP A 48 4.90 28.13 -10.67
CA ASP A 48 5.06 26.94 -11.50
C ASP A 48 5.53 27.33 -12.91
N HIS A 49 6.61 26.71 -13.39
CA HIS A 49 7.17 26.94 -14.73
C HIS A 49 7.46 28.42 -15.05
N CYS A 50 7.90 29.20 -14.06
CA CYS A 50 8.12 30.67 -14.13
C CYS A 50 6.84 31.51 -14.33
N CYS A 51 5.66 30.93 -14.17
CA CYS A 51 4.39 31.63 -14.10
C CYS A 51 3.94 31.71 -12.63
N TYR A 52 3.65 32.93 -12.17
CA TYR A 52 3.08 33.14 -10.84
C TYR A 52 1.58 32.89 -10.87
N HIS A 53 1.10 31.97 -10.04
CA HIS A 53 -0.32 31.71 -9.85
C HIS A 53 -0.73 32.23 -8.47
N GLU A 54 -1.59 33.26 -8.43
CA GLU A 54 -2.25 33.69 -7.19
C GLU A 54 -3.13 32.55 -6.65
N THR A 55 -2.92 32.13 -5.40
CA THR A 55 -3.79 31.18 -4.71
C THR A 55 -5.00 31.91 -4.15
N TYR A 56 -6.09 31.95 -4.94
CA TYR A 56 -7.40 32.45 -4.48
C TYR A 56 -8.10 31.48 -3.50
N SER A 57 -7.71 30.20 -3.53
CA SER A 57 -8.14 29.15 -2.61
C SER A 57 -7.04 28.11 -2.44
N GLY A 58 -7.11 27.32 -1.37
CA GLY A 58 -6.24 26.18 -1.14
C GLY A 58 -4.95 26.47 -0.36
N THR A 59 -4.22 25.41 -0.04
CA THR A 59 -2.92 25.42 0.66
C THR A 59 -1.85 24.89 -0.29
N PRO A 60 -0.67 25.54 -0.40
CA PRO A 60 0.38 25.06 -1.29
C PRO A 60 0.77 23.62 -0.98
N GLN A 61 0.61 22.73 -1.95
CA GLN A 61 0.86 21.29 -1.81
C GLN A 61 2.37 21.05 -1.74
N GLY A 62 2.90 20.87 -0.53
CA GLY A 62 4.34 20.71 -0.28
C GLY A 62 4.87 21.48 0.92
N ALA A 63 4.10 22.45 1.44
CA ALA A 63 4.41 23.05 2.73
C ALA A 63 4.06 22.08 3.87
N VAL A 64 4.93 21.99 4.88
CA VAL A 64 4.77 21.08 6.03
C VAL A 64 3.47 21.33 6.80
N LEU A 65 2.96 22.57 6.75
CA LEU A 65 1.73 22.98 7.44
C LEU A 65 0.44 22.60 6.70
N SER A 66 0.47 22.41 5.38
CA SER A 66 -0.74 22.18 4.57
C SER A 66 -1.55 20.94 5.03
N PRO A 67 -0.93 19.78 5.31
CA PRO A 67 -1.66 18.60 5.82
C PRO A 67 -2.30 18.83 7.19
N LEU A 68 -1.67 19.65 8.04
CA LEU A 68 -2.21 19.99 9.35
C LEU A 68 -3.44 20.90 9.22
N LEU A 69 -3.33 21.94 8.38
CA LEU A 69 -4.43 22.87 8.13
C LEU A 69 -5.64 22.17 7.51
N ALA A 70 -5.42 21.25 6.56
CA ALA A 70 -6.48 20.44 5.98
C ALA A 70 -7.20 19.56 7.03
N ASN A 71 -6.43 18.94 7.95
CA ASN A 71 -7.03 18.16 9.03
C ASN A 71 -7.84 19.00 10.02
N ILE A 72 -7.38 20.21 10.36
CA ILE A 72 -8.13 21.16 11.20
C ILE A 72 -9.43 21.56 10.49
N TYR A 73 -9.36 21.86 9.20
CA TYR A 73 -10.52 22.23 8.40
C TYR A 73 -11.58 21.13 8.35
N LEU A 74 -11.15 19.89 8.11
CA LEU A 74 -12.03 18.71 8.03
C LEU A 74 -12.49 18.21 9.41
N ASN A 75 -11.91 18.68 10.51
CA ASN A 75 -12.39 18.34 11.84
C ASN A 75 -13.82 18.87 12.09
N GLU A 76 -14.24 19.96 11.45
CA GLU A 76 -15.62 20.44 11.51
C GLU A 76 -16.61 19.44 10.87
N LEU A 77 -16.18 18.73 9.83
CA LEU A 77 -16.95 17.62 9.26
C LEU A 77 -17.02 16.45 10.24
N ASP A 78 -15.89 16.10 10.86
CA ASP A 78 -15.82 15.01 11.85
C ASP A 78 -16.79 15.29 13.02
N ALA A 79 -16.75 16.51 13.57
CA ALA A 79 -17.63 16.95 14.65
C ALA A 79 -19.12 16.88 14.24
N TYR A 80 -19.49 17.40 13.07
CA TYR A 80 -20.87 17.28 12.57
C TYR A 80 -21.32 15.83 12.44
N VAL A 81 -20.43 14.93 11.97
CA VAL A 81 -20.78 13.52 11.84
C VAL A 81 -20.94 12.86 13.21
N GLU A 82 -20.04 13.14 14.15
CA GLU A 82 -20.05 12.55 15.48
C GLU A 82 -21.18 13.06 16.37
N ASP A 83 -21.46 14.35 16.34
CA ASP A 83 -22.42 15.00 17.24
C ASP A 83 -23.85 14.94 16.70
N ASP A 84 -24.06 15.10 15.39
CA ASP A 84 -25.40 15.17 14.80
C ASP A 84 -25.81 13.89 14.07
N LEU A 85 -24.97 13.38 13.16
CA LEU A 85 -25.35 12.27 12.28
C LEU A 85 -25.37 10.92 13.02
N ILE A 86 -24.31 10.59 13.76
CA ILE A 86 -24.20 9.29 14.45
C ILE A 86 -25.35 9.10 15.45
N PRO A 87 -25.71 10.08 16.31
CA PRO A 87 -26.80 9.91 17.26
C PRO A 87 -28.17 9.82 16.59
N ARG A 88 -28.44 10.60 15.53
CA ARG A 88 -29.73 10.55 14.81
C ARG A 88 -29.99 9.20 14.11
N TYR A 89 -28.94 8.63 13.51
CA TYR A 89 -29.02 7.42 12.70
C TYR A 89 -28.58 6.15 13.42
N THR A 90 -28.22 6.21 14.69
CA THR A 90 -27.92 5.03 15.51
C THR A 90 -29.10 4.73 16.44
N ARG A 91 -29.74 3.57 16.24
CA ARG A 91 -30.92 3.13 17.02
C ARG A 91 -30.78 1.67 17.42
N GLY A 92 -31.12 1.36 18.67
CA GLY A 92 -31.14 0.01 19.21
C GLY A 92 -29.77 -0.53 19.63
N ASP A 93 -29.72 -1.18 20.79
CA ASP A 93 -28.48 -1.75 21.34
C ASP A 93 -28.11 -3.08 20.69
N ARG A 94 -29.12 -3.90 20.36
CA ARG A 94 -28.96 -5.26 19.81
C ARG A 94 -30.04 -5.51 18.76
N ARG A 95 -29.67 -6.26 17.72
CA ARG A 95 -30.62 -6.78 16.73
C ARG A 95 -31.56 -7.80 17.37
N ALA A 96 -32.81 -7.79 16.96
CA ALA A 96 -33.76 -8.85 17.30
C ALA A 96 -33.25 -10.22 16.82
N ASN A 97 -33.58 -11.27 17.59
CA ASN A 97 -33.31 -12.64 17.17
C ASN A 97 -34.26 -13.04 16.04
N ASN A 98 -33.81 -13.91 15.14
CA ASN A 98 -34.67 -14.44 14.09
C ASN A 98 -35.60 -15.53 14.65
N PRO A 99 -36.94 -15.35 14.63
CA PRO A 99 -37.88 -16.33 15.17
C PRO A 99 -37.79 -17.70 14.50
N GLU A 100 -37.55 -17.76 13.19
CA GLU A 100 -37.42 -19.04 12.47
C GLU A 100 -36.15 -19.79 12.88
N TYR A 101 -35.06 -19.06 13.11
CA TYR A 101 -33.81 -19.65 13.59
C TYR A 101 -33.98 -20.25 15.00
N GLU A 102 -34.72 -19.57 15.87
CA GLU A 102 -35.03 -20.07 17.21
C GLU A 102 -35.94 -21.30 17.18
N ARG A 103 -36.98 -21.29 16.32
CA ARG A 103 -37.87 -22.45 16.09
C ARG A 103 -37.08 -23.69 15.66
N LEU A 104 -36.26 -23.58 14.62
CA LEU A 104 -35.38 -24.67 14.19
C LEU A 104 -34.43 -25.13 15.30
N GLY A 105 -33.94 -24.18 16.13
CA GLY A 105 -33.14 -24.50 17.30
C GLY A 105 -33.89 -25.35 18.33
N THR A 106 -35.16 -25.06 18.59
CA THR A 106 -36.02 -25.86 19.47
C THR A 106 -36.35 -27.23 18.89
N ASP A 107 -36.61 -27.31 17.59
CA ASP A 107 -36.94 -28.57 16.90
C ASP A 107 -35.75 -29.52 16.84
N ILE A 108 -34.53 -29.01 16.60
CA ILE A 108 -33.29 -29.80 16.69
C ILE A 108 -33.11 -30.38 18.10
N ARG A 109 -33.41 -29.61 19.15
CA ARG A 109 -33.32 -30.09 20.54
C ARG A 109 -34.37 -31.18 20.81
N ARG A 110 -35.57 -31.06 20.25
CA ARG A 110 -36.65 -32.06 20.37
C ARG A 110 -36.29 -33.36 19.64
N ALA A 111 -35.85 -33.28 18.38
CA ALA A 111 -35.42 -34.45 17.60
C ALA A 111 -34.25 -35.20 18.24
N ARG A 112 -33.26 -34.49 18.81
CA ARG A 112 -32.15 -35.12 19.55
C ARG A 112 -32.60 -35.83 20.82
N LYS A 113 -33.64 -35.34 21.51
CA LYS A 113 -34.22 -36.01 22.68
C LYS A 113 -34.99 -37.27 22.30
N GLN A 114 -35.58 -37.30 21.10
CA GLN A 114 -36.33 -38.43 20.57
C GLN A 114 -35.44 -39.52 19.95
N GLY A 115 -34.14 -39.24 19.75
CA GLY A 115 -33.19 -40.18 19.14
C GLY A 115 -33.09 -40.07 17.61
N ASP A 116 -33.84 -39.17 16.98
CA ASP A 116 -33.87 -38.97 15.53
C ASP A 116 -32.68 -38.13 15.05
N ILE A 117 -31.53 -38.78 14.85
CA ILE A 117 -30.27 -38.15 14.45
C ILE A 117 -30.37 -37.57 13.03
N GLU A 118 -31.03 -38.26 12.11
CA GLU A 118 -31.17 -37.83 10.71
C GLU A 118 -32.02 -36.55 10.57
N LEU A 119 -33.17 -36.52 11.24
CA LEU A 119 -34.04 -35.33 11.29
C LEU A 119 -33.30 -34.14 11.92
N ALA A 120 -32.59 -34.38 13.03
CA ALA A 120 -31.77 -33.35 13.65
C ALA A 120 -30.65 -32.82 12.72
N HIS A 121 -30.09 -33.67 11.86
CA HIS A 121 -29.08 -33.27 10.89
C HIS A 121 -29.67 -32.45 9.75
N GLN A 122 -30.83 -32.83 9.21
CA GLN A 122 -31.55 -32.08 8.17
C GLN A 122 -31.99 -30.70 8.68
N LEU A 123 -32.57 -30.63 9.88
CA LEU A 123 -32.94 -29.36 10.52
C LEU A 123 -31.71 -28.49 10.80
N ASP A 124 -30.57 -29.09 11.16
CA ASP A 124 -29.32 -28.35 11.29
C ASP A 124 -28.87 -27.78 9.94
N GLN A 125 -28.98 -28.53 8.85
CA GLN A 125 -28.68 -28.02 7.50
C GLN A 125 -29.60 -26.86 7.09
N GLN A 126 -30.90 -26.94 7.35
CA GLN A 126 -31.84 -25.83 7.11
C GLN A 126 -31.48 -24.60 7.95
N ARG A 127 -31.20 -24.81 9.25
CA ARG A 127 -30.75 -23.74 10.16
C ARG A 127 -29.43 -23.09 9.73
N ARG A 128 -28.59 -23.77 8.95
CA ARG A 128 -27.36 -23.20 8.37
C ARG A 128 -27.62 -22.16 7.28
N GLN A 129 -28.78 -22.18 6.65
CA GLN A 129 -29.14 -21.19 5.62
C GLN A 129 -29.71 -19.91 6.23
N LEU A 130 -30.28 -20.00 7.45
CA LEU A 130 -30.89 -18.84 8.12
C LEU A 130 -29.89 -18.08 9.01
N PRO A 131 -29.94 -16.73 9.04
CA PRO A 131 -29.17 -15.94 10.00
C PRO A 131 -29.77 -16.05 11.41
N SER A 132 -28.92 -15.99 12.45
CA SER A 132 -29.36 -16.08 13.86
C SER A 132 -30.08 -14.82 14.36
N GLN A 133 -29.74 -13.68 13.78
CA GLN A 133 -30.37 -12.39 14.06
C GLN A 133 -31.12 -11.93 12.82
N ASP A 134 -32.18 -11.15 13.03
CA ASP A 134 -32.87 -10.51 11.92
C ASP A 134 -31.91 -9.54 11.21
N THR A 135 -31.80 -9.70 9.90
CA THR A 135 -30.94 -8.89 9.04
C THR A 135 -31.66 -7.63 8.53
N HIS A 136 -32.99 -7.60 8.64
CA HIS A 136 -33.85 -6.51 8.19
C HIS A 136 -34.58 -5.81 9.33
N ASP A 137 -34.10 -5.98 10.57
CA ASP A 137 -34.65 -5.32 11.76
C ASP A 137 -34.77 -3.80 11.53
N PRO A 138 -36.00 -3.24 11.54
CA PRO A 138 -36.22 -1.80 11.37
C PRO A 138 -35.75 -0.99 12.59
N ASN A 139 -35.66 -1.60 13.77
CA ASN A 139 -35.32 -0.94 15.02
C ASN A 139 -33.81 -0.89 15.28
N TYR A 140 -33.02 -1.65 14.51
CA TYR A 140 -31.57 -1.62 14.60
C TYR A 140 -30.95 -0.81 13.45
N ARG A 141 -30.37 0.33 13.80
CA ARG A 141 -29.58 1.17 12.90
C ARG A 141 -28.24 1.49 13.54
N ARG A 142 -27.18 1.45 12.75
CA ARG A 142 -25.84 1.85 13.23
C ARG A 142 -25.07 2.51 12.09
N LEU A 143 -24.57 3.70 12.40
CA LEU A 143 -23.68 4.45 11.55
C LEU A 143 -22.28 4.40 12.15
N LYS A 144 -21.27 4.15 11.32
CA LYS A 144 -19.86 4.26 11.69
C LYS A 144 -19.14 5.11 10.67
N TYR A 145 -18.33 6.04 11.15
CA TYR A 145 -17.57 6.97 10.34
C TYR A 145 -16.07 6.69 10.47
N ILE A 146 -15.35 6.72 9.35
CA ILE A 146 -13.89 6.66 9.30
C ILE A 146 -13.42 7.61 8.21
N ARG A 147 -12.50 8.52 8.56
CA ARG A 147 -11.84 9.45 7.63
C ARG A 147 -10.34 9.20 7.56
N TYR A 148 -9.77 9.41 6.39
CA TYR A 148 -8.35 9.48 6.15
C TYR A 148 -8.07 10.60 5.14
N ALA A 149 -7.52 11.72 5.64
CA ALA A 149 -7.39 12.95 4.86
C ALA A 149 -8.73 13.32 4.19
N ASP A 150 -8.79 13.27 2.86
CA ASP A 150 -9.94 13.66 2.03
C ASP A 150 -10.89 12.49 1.74
N ASP A 151 -10.39 11.26 1.91
CA ASP A 151 -11.14 10.03 1.71
C ASP A 151 -11.88 9.67 3.01
N PHE A 152 -13.19 9.45 2.93
CA PHE A 152 -13.96 8.94 4.07
C PHE A 152 -14.92 7.83 3.65
N ILE A 153 -15.21 6.94 4.60
CA ILE A 153 -16.12 5.83 4.41
C ILE A 153 -17.09 5.74 5.60
N LEU A 154 -18.38 5.68 5.29
CA LEU A 154 -19.41 5.41 6.29
C LEU A 154 -19.94 3.99 6.13
N GLY A 155 -19.94 3.25 7.23
CA GLY A 155 -20.64 1.96 7.33
C GLY A 155 -22.03 2.18 7.91
N PHE A 156 -23.06 1.94 7.11
CA PHE A 156 -24.45 2.11 7.51
C PHE A 156 -25.23 0.79 7.48
N ILE A 157 -25.98 0.53 8.55
CA ILE A 157 -26.89 -0.62 8.64
C ILE A 157 -28.31 -0.10 8.58
N GLY A 158 -28.98 -0.30 7.45
CA GLY A 158 -30.33 0.22 7.19
C GLY A 158 -30.77 0.06 5.73
N PRO A 159 -31.87 0.71 5.32
CA PRO A 159 -32.35 0.75 3.95
C PRO A 159 -31.52 1.71 3.09
N LYS A 160 -31.55 1.52 1.77
CA LYS A 160 -30.77 2.34 0.83
C LYS A 160 -31.18 3.82 0.85
N VAL A 161 -32.48 4.09 1.02
CA VAL A 161 -33.04 5.45 1.03
C VAL A 161 -32.43 6.30 2.16
N GLU A 162 -32.28 5.74 3.36
CA GLU A 162 -31.62 6.42 4.48
C GLU A 162 -30.13 6.67 4.17
N ALA A 163 -29.44 5.76 3.48
CA ALA A 163 -28.05 5.95 3.07
C ALA A 163 -27.88 7.09 2.04
N GLU A 164 -28.82 7.21 1.11
CA GLU A 164 -28.86 8.31 0.13
C GLU A 164 -29.14 9.65 0.81
N ALA A 165 -30.02 9.68 1.81
CA ALA A 165 -30.28 10.86 2.63
C ALA A 165 -29.04 11.32 3.40
N ILE A 166 -28.33 10.41 4.07
CA ILE A 166 -27.08 10.71 4.77
C ILE A 166 -26.04 11.31 3.82
N LYS A 167 -25.91 10.76 2.61
CA LYS A 167 -25.02 11.31 1.57
C LYS A 167 -25.40 12.75 1.20
N ALA A 168 -26.69 13.02 1.01
CA ALA A 168 -27.18 14.35 0.65
C ALA A 168 -26.96 15.39 1.78
N GLU A 169 -27.16 14.98 3.03
CA GLU A 169 -26.90 15.85 4.20
C GLU A 169 -25.42 16.21 4.31
N ILE A 170 -24.51 15.23 4.16
CA ILE A 170 -23.06 15.48 4.17
C ILE A 170 -22.66 16.41 3.02
N GLY A 171 -23.20 16.21 1.82
CA GLY A 171 -22.96 17.09 0.68
C GLY A 171 -23.45 18.53 0.91
N THR A 172 -24.61 18.68 1.54
CA THR A 172 -25.17 19.99 1.89
C THR A 172 -24.31 20.70 2.93
N PHE A 173 -23.85 19.98 3.95
CA PHE A 173 -22.95 20.51 4.97
C PHE A 173 -21.61 20.96 4.37
N LEU A 174 -21.00 20.12 3.54
CA LEU A 174 -19.74 20.44 2.86
C LEU A 174 -19.86 21.69 1.98
N HIS A 175 -20.94 21.83 1.24
CA HIS A 175 -21.16 23.00 0.38
C HIS A 175 -21.47 24.27 1.19
N THR A 176 -22.27 24.15 2.26
CA THR A 176 -22.78 25.32 3.00
C THR A 176 -21.76 25.86 4.00
N GLN A 177 -21.19 24.99 4.83
CA GLN A 177 -20.28 25.37 5.92
C GLN A 177 -18.85 25.46 5.43
N LEU A 178 -18.41 24.44 4.68
CA LEU A 178 -17.02 24.29 4.25
C LEU A 178 -16.77 24.75 2.81
N LYS A 179 -17.79 25.16 2.06
CA LYS A 179 -17.67 25.59 0.65
C LYS A 179 -16.89 24.60 -0.23
N LEU A 180 -16.95 23.31 0.09
CA LEU A 180 -16.30 22.22 -0.62
C LEU A 180 -17.30 21.43 -1.44
N THR A 181 -16.84 20.95 -2.60
CA THR A 181 -17.64 20.13 -3.52
C THR A 181 -17.23 18.66 -3.40
N MET A 182 -18.22 17.78 -3.25
CA MET A 182 -18.01 16.32 -3.28
C MET A 182 -17.82 15.83 -4.73
N HIS A 183 -16.96 14.84 -4.92
CA HIS A 183 -16.76 14.23 -6.24
C HIS A 183 -17.93 13.25 -6.57
N PRO A 184 -18.81 13.55 -7.55
CA PRO A 184 -19.99 12.73 -7.81
C PRO A 184 -19.62 11.32 -8.30
N GLU A 185 -18.57 11.19 -9.12
CA GLU A 185 -18.19 9.90 -9.73
C GLU A 185 -17.53 8.91 -8.77
N LYS A 186 -16.85 9.41 -7.73
CA LYS A 186 -16.18 8.57 -6.73
C LYS A 186 -17.05 8.28 -5.51
N THR A 187 -18.12 9.06 -5.32
CA THR A 187 -19.01 8.91 -4.17
C THR A 187 -20.03 7.81 -4.40
N LEU A 188 -19.61 6.56 -4.25
CA LEU A 188 -20.44 5.39 -4.51
C LEU A 188 -21.11 4.87 -3.24
N ILE A 189 -22.38 4.46 -3.36
CA ILE A 189 -23.07 3.70 -2.32
C ILE A 189 -22.98 2.23 -2.71
N THR A 190 -22.08 1.50 -2.06
CA THR A 190 -21.82 0.09 -2.35
C THR A 190 -22.53 -0.82 -1.34
N HIS A 191 -23.15 -1.88 -1.82
CA HIS A 191 -23.82 -2.84 -0.95
C HIS A 191 -22.79 -3.77 -0.31
N ALA A 192 -22.69 -3.77 1.02
CA ALA A 192 -21.57 -4.33 1.76
C ALA A 192 -21.39 -5.85 1.64
N LYS A 193 -22.44 -6.58 1.23
CA LYS A 193 -22.39 -8.05 1.03
C LYS A 193 -22.05 -8.47 -0.39
N THR A 194 -22.46 -7.69 -1.39
CA THR A 194 -22.40 -8.10 -2.82
C THR A 194 -21.25 -7.41 -3.55
N GLN A 195 -20.87 -6.22 -3.12
CA GLN A 195 -19.82 -5.41 -3.73
C GLN A 195 -18.71 -5.13 -2.73
N GLN A 196 -17.55 -4.74 -3.26
CA GLN A 196 -16.37 -4.36 -2.47
C GLN A 196 -16.22 -2.84 -2.58
N ALA A 197 -16.16 -2.16 -1.45
CA ALA A 197 -15.82 -0.74 -1.37
C ALA A 197 -14.30 -0.57 -1.54
N LEU A 198 -13.85 0.44 -2.26
CA LEU A 198 -12.42 0.74 -2.38
C LEU A 198 -12.06 1.84 -1.39
N PHE A 199 -11.23 1.52 -0.39
CA PHE A 199 -10.81 2.50 0.61
C PHE A 199 -9.32 2.33 0.91
N LEU A 200 -8.53 3.41 0.78
CA LEU A 200 -7.07 3.41 0.99
C LEU A 200 -6.37 2.26 0.24
N GLY A 201 -6.77 2.03 -1.02
CA GLY A 201 -6.22 0.95 -1.83
C GLY A 201 -6.55 -0.47 -1.36
N TYR A 202 -7.40 -0.64 -0.35
CA TYR A 202 -7.98 -1.92 0.08
C TYR A 202 -9.38 -2.11 -0.49
N ALA A 203 -9.72 -3.36 -0.81
CA ALA A 203 -11.10 -3.74 -1.13
C ALA A 203 -11.81 -4.21 0.14
N VAL A 204 -12.66 -3.37 0.71
CA VAL A 204 -13.41 -3.62 1.93
C VAL A 204 -14.72 -4.32 1.59
N SER A 205 -14.98 -5.47 2.21
CA SER A 205 -16.28 -6.18 2.08
C SER A 205 -16.68 -6.84 3.38
N VAL A 206 -17.95 -7.16 3.56
CA VAL A 206 -18.40 -7.95 4.70
C VAL A 206 -18.32 -9.43 4.33
N GLN A 207 -17.57 -10.22 5.11
CA GLN A 207 -17.54 -11.66 4.93
C GLN A 207 -18.92 -12.26 5.19
N HIS A 208 -19.42 -12.99 4.20
CA HIS A 208 -20.54 -13.91 4.31
C HIS A 208 -20.04 -15.27 3.79
N ALA A 209 -19.85 -16.23 4.70
CA ALA A 209 -19.44 -17.58 4.37
C ALA A 209 -20.26 -18.56 5.22
N ASP A 210 -21.34 -19.06 4.64
CA ASP A 210 -22.27 -19.99 5.31
C ASP A 210 -21.68 -21.39 5.53
N SER A 211 -20.55 -21.68 4.87
CA SER A 211 -19.83 -22.95 4.93
C SER A 211 -18.69 -23.00 5.95
N ARG A 212 -18.25 -21.86 6.54
CA ARG A 212 -17.05 -21.82 7.40
C ARG A 212 -17.39 -21.76 8.89
N TYR A 213 -17.33 -22.93 9.55
CA TYR A 213 -17.57 -23.10 10.99
C TYR A 213 -16.26 -23.20 11.75
N MET A 214 -16.14 -22.50 12.88
CA MET A 214 -15.04 -22.71 13.83
C MET A 214 -15.62 -23.12 15.19
N PRO A 215 -14.97 -24.03 15.93
CA PRO A 215 -15.33 -24.27 17.32
C PRO A 215 -15.14 -22.97 18.11
N ARG A 216 -16.11 -22.65 18.97
CA ARG A 216 -15.94 -21.55 19.94
C ARG A 216 -14.84 -21.96 20.92
N ALA A 217 -13.92 -21.06 21.22
CA ALA A 217 -12.82 -21.36 22.14
C ALA A 217 -13.37 -21.90 23.47
N GLY A 218 -12.92 -23.09 23.88
CA GLY A 218 -13.37 -23.76 25.11
C GLY A 218 -14.72 -24.49 25.03
N THR A 219 -15.36 -24.61 23.86
CA THR A 219 -16.65 -25.32 23.70
C THR A 219 -16.69 -26.18 22.43
N HIS A 220 -17.36 -27.35 22.49
CA HIS A 220 -17.62 -28.19 21.30
C HIS A 220 -18.66 -27.56 20.34
N THR A 221 -19.25 -26.42 20.72
CA THR A 221 -20.21 -25.68 19.91
C THR A 221 -19.52 -25.01 18.72
N ARG A 222 -19.88 -25.44 17.51
CA ARG A 222 -19.41 -24.83 16.26
C ARG A 222 -20.21 -23.56 15.98
N THR A 223 -19.52 -22.43 15.82
CA THR A 223 -20.14 -21.13 15.52
C THR A 223 -19.73 -20.67 14.12
N ARG A 224 -20.58 -19.88 13.45
CA ARG A 224 -20.20 -19.19 12.21
C ARG A 224 -19.22 -18.08 12.60
N ALA A 225 -17.94 -18.26 12.30
CA ALA A 225 -16.90 -17.33 12.73
C ALA A 225 -16.65 -16.18 11.75
N ALA A 226 -17.17 -16.29 10.52
CA ALA A 226 -16.87 -15.39 9.41
C ALA A 226 -17.99 -14.37 9.11
N ASN A 227 -19.25 -14.71 9.37
CA ASN A 227 -20.38 -13.87 8.98
C ASN A 227 -20.41 -12.55 9.77
N GLY A 228 -20.45 -11.42 9.06
CA GLY A 228 -20.54 -10.07 9.66
C GLY A 228 -19.20 -9.44 10.03
N LYS A 229 -18.06 -10.10 9.76
CA LYS A 229 -16.73 -9.49 9.94
C LYS A 229 -16.29 -8.75 8.68
N ILE A 230 -15.64 -7.61 8.89
CA ILE A 230 -15.02 -6.85 7.80
C ILE A 230 -13.85 -7.65 7.24
N ARG A 231 -13.84 -7.84 5.93
CA ARG A 231 -12.77 -8.42 5.12
C ARG A 231 -12.05 -7.30 4.41
N LEU A 232 -10.76 -7.18 4.68
CA LEU A 232 -9.85 -6.39 3.87
C LEU A 232 -9.30 -7.31 2.78
N GLY A 233 -9.51 -6.93 1.52
CA GLY A 233 -9.05 -7.64 0.33
C GLY A 233 -8.10 -6.78 -0.50
N ILE A 234 -7.47 -7.41 -1.48
CA ILE A 234 -6.67 -6.71 -2.49
C ILE A 234 -7.62 -6.34 -3.65
N PRO A 235 -7.66 -5.07 -4.10
CA PRO A 235 -8.45 -4.67 -5.25
C PRO A 235 -8.18 -5.52 -6.50
N TYR A 236 -9.21 -5.68 -7.32
CA TYR A 236 -9.07 -6.30 -8.63
C TYR A 236 -8.22 -5.40 -9.54
N GLY A 237 -7.33 -5.97 -10.34
CA GLY A 237 -6.49 -5.22 -11.28
C GLY A 237 -5.14 -4.74 -10.76
N LEU A 238 -4.99 -4.44 -9.46
CA LEU A 238 -3.73 -3.91 -8.88
C LEU A 238 -2.52 -4.81 -9.17
N ILE A 239 -2.68 -6.12 -8.99
CA ILE A 239 -1.62 -7.09 -9.23
C ILE A 239 -1.28 -7.12 -10.72
N THR A 240 -2.28 -7.08 -11.59
CA THR A 240 -2.11 -7.07 -13.05
C THR A 240 -1.35 -5.82 -13.51
N GLU A 241 -1.68 -4.64 -12.97
CA GLU A 241 -0.98 -3.38 -13.26
C GLU A 241 0.47 -3.40 -12.78
N THR A 242 0.71 -3.90 -11.56
CA THR A 242 2.06 -4.07 -11.03
C THR A 242 2.89 -5.01 -11.89
N ILE A 243 2.26 -6.06 -12.41
CA ILE A 243 2.88 -7.07 -13.28
C ILE A 243 3.23 -6.51 -14.65
N LYS A 244 2.48 -5.55 -15.22
CA LYS A 244 2.79 -4.95 -16.53
C LYS A 244 4.21 -4.40 -16.62
N ARG A 245 4.79 -3.94 -15.51
CA ARG A 245 6.20 -3.50 -15.45
C ARG A 245 7.19 -4.64 -15.72
N TYR A 246 6.86 -5.85 -15.30
CA TYR A 246 7.73 -7.02 -15.36
C TYR A 246 7.36 -7.98 -16.49
N GLN A 247 6.28 -7.74 -17.22
CA GLN A 247 5.74 -8.64 -18.23
C GLN A 247 5.38 -7.89 -19.51
N ARG A 248 5.82 -8.40 -20.66
CA ARG A 248 5.46 -7.89 -21.99
C ARG A 248 4.88 -9.04 -22.81
N HIS A 249 3.72 -8.84 -23.44
CA HIS A 249 2.99 -9.90 -24.18
C HIS A 249 2.83 -11.21 -23.39
N GLY A 250 2.49 -11.12 -22.10
CA GLY A 250 2.31 -12.31 -21.28
C GLY A 250 3.63 -13.02 -20.85
N LYS A 251 4.82 -12.50 -21.19
CA LYS A 251 6.11 -13.10 -20.82
C LYS A 251 6.92 -12.19 -19.89
N PRO A 252 7.49 -12.71 -18.77
CA PRO A 252 8.35 -11.91 -17.91
C PRO A 252 9.59 -11.41 -18.65
N ILE A 253 9.92 -10.13 -18.51
CA ILE A 253 11.07 -9.48 -19.16
C ILE A 253 12.15 -9.10 -18.13
N HIS A 254 13.36 -8.85 -18.61
CA HIS A 254 14.42 -8.27 -17.79
C HIS A 254 14.20 -6.75 -17.64
N GLU A 255 14.60 -6.17 -16.51
CA GLU A 255 14.49 -4.74 -16.26
C GLU A 255 15.78 -4.02 -16.73
N ALA A 256 15.73 -3.44 -17.94
CA ALA A 256 16.91 -2.83 -18.57
C ALA A 256 17.53 -1.69 -17.75
N GLY A 257 16.71 -0.90 -17.05
CA GLY A 257 17.19 0.21 -16.20
C GLY A 257 18.05 -0.23 -15.01
N LEU A 258 17.97 -1.51 -14.61
CA LEU A 258 18.71 -2.04 -13.47
C LEU A 258 20.05 -2.69 -13.85
N LEU A 259 20.35 -2.84 -15.13
CA LEU A 259 21.54 -3.57 -15.61
C LEU A 259 22.87 -2.94 -15.18
N HIS A 260 22.89 -1.62 -14.96
CA HIS A 260 24.10 -0.89 -14.57
C HIS A 260 24.44 -0.97 -13.08
N TYR A 261 23.48 -1.37 -12.24
CA TYR A 261 23.67 -1.45 -10.78
C TYR A 261 24.33 -2.76 -10.36
N SER A 262 24.87 -2.83 -9.14
CA SER A 262 25.42 -4.08 -8.57
C SER A 262 24.35 -5.16 -8.44
N ASP A 263 24.76 -6.43 -8.48
CA ASP A 263 23.85 -7.58 -8.25
C ASP A 263 23.11 -7.48 -6.91
N ALA A 264 23.81 -7.10 -5.85
CA ALA A 264 23.23 -6.81 -4.55
C ALA A 264 22.15 -5.71 -4.60
N HIS A 265 22.40 -4.63 -5.34
CA HIS A 265 21.42 -3.55 -5.50
C HIS A 265 20.18 -3.99 -6.29
N ILE A 266 20.37 -4.80 -7.34
CA ILE A 266 19.27 -5.35 -8.14
C ILE A 266 18.38 -6.22 -7.24
N ILE A 267 18.96 -7.18 -6.51
CA ILE A 267 18.23 -8.08 -5.61
C ILE A 267 17.49 -7.28 -4.53
N ARG A 268 18.16 -6.30 -3.90
CA ARG A 268 17.56 -5.44 -2.87
C ARG A 268 16.40 -4.62 -3.42
N THR A 269 16.53 -4.06 -4.61
CA THR A 269 15.47 -3.24 -5.24
C THR A 269 14.21 -4.06 -5.46
N TYR A 270 14.34 -5.26 -6.02
CA TYR A 270 13.21 -6.17 -6.15
C TYR A 270 12.61 -6.48 -4.78
N GLN A 271 13.43 -6.88 -3.80
CA GLN A 271 13.00 -7.24 -2.45
C GLN A 271 12.22 -6.12 -1.77
N MET A 272 12.70 -4.87 -1.85
CA MET A 272 12.04 -3.71 -1.27
C MET A 272 10.70 -3.42 -1.92
N ARG A 273 10.60 -3.51 -3.26
CA ARG A 273 9.32 -3.33 -3.98
C ARG A 273 8.30 -4.38 -3.55
N TYR A 274 8.70 -5.65 -3.49
CA TYR A 274 7.81 -6.74 -3.11
C TYR A 274 7.41 -6.67 -1.62
N ARG A 275 8.39 -6.41 -0.75
CA ARG A 275 8.15 -6.23 0.69
C ARG A 275 7.23 -5.04 0.96
N GLY A 276 7.43 -3.91 0.29
CA GLY A 276 6.58 -2.72 0.44
C GLY A 276 5.12 -3.04 0.15
N LEU A 277 4.84 -3.75 -0.96
CA LEU A 277 3.48 -4.20 -1.28
C LEU A 277 2.91 -5.17 -0.23
N LEU A 278 3.69 -6.16 0.21
CA LEU A 278 3.22 -7.12 1.21
C LEU A 278 2.99 -6.50 2.59
N GLU A 279 3.81 -5.54 3.00
CA GLU A 279 3.63 -4.81 4.26
C GLU A 279 2.41 -3.90 4.17
N TYR A 280 2.23 -3.20 3.04
CA TYR A 280 1.04 -2.39 2.82
C TYR A 280 -0.22 -3.24 2.89
N TYR A 281 -0.25 -4.42 2.25
CA TYR A 281 -1.39 -5.36 2.21
C TYR A 281 -1.33 -6.46 3.28
N ARG A 282 -0.63 -6.22 4.40
CA ARG A 282 -0.41 -7.23 5.45
C ARG A 282 -1.71 -7.69 6.13
N TYR A 283 -2.74 -6.86 6.10
CA TYR A 283 -4.05 -7.17 6.68
C TYR A 283 -5.02 -7.82 5.68
N ALA A 284 -4.65 -7.91 4.40
CA ALA A 284 -5.52 -8.47 3.38
C ALA A 284 -5.69 -9.99 3.55
N VAL A 285 -6.91 -10.49 3.41
CA VAL A 285 -7.22 -11.93 3.50
C VAL A 285 -6.75 -12.68 2.25
N ASP A 286 -6.66 -11.99 1.11
CA ASP A 286 -6.35 -12.55 -0.21
C ASP A 286 -4.85 -12.58 -0.55
N GLN A 287 -3.98 -12.62 0.46
CA GLN A 287 -2.51 -12.60 0.26
C GLN A 287 -1.98 -13.70 -0.67
N HIS A 288 -2.68 -14.83 -0.80
CA HIS A 288 -2.29 -15.90 -1.71
C HIS A 288 -2.12 -15.42 -3.17
N ARG A 289 -2.84 -14.36 -3.57
CA ARG A 289 -2.71 -13.75 -4.91
C ARG A 289 -1.32 -13.17 -5.17
N PHE A 290 -0.61 -12.74 -4.13
CA PHE A 290 0.79 -12.29 -4.26
C PHE A 290 1.77 -13.42 -4.56
N GLY A 291 1.36 -14.69 -4.48
CA GLY A 291 2.17 -15.83 -4.94
C GLY A 291 2.50 -15.75 -6.43
N TYR A 292 1.51 -15.37 -7.26
CA TYR A 292 1.72 -15.16 -8.69
C TYR A 292 2.65 -13.98 -8.97
N LEU A 293 2.44 -12.85 -8.29
CA LEU A 293 3.32 -11.68 -8.39
C LEU A 293 4.77 -12.04 -8.03
N LYS A 294 4.97 -12.80 -6.94
CA LYS A 294 6.28 -13.27 -6.52
C LYS A 294 6.97 -14.06 -7.63
N TRP A 295 6.25 -15.02 -8.24
CA TRP A 295 6.79 -15.83 -9.32
C TRP A 295 7.18 -14.99 -10.55
N VAL A 296 6.36 -14.02 -10.95
CA VAL A 296 6.68 -13.11 -12.06
C VAL A 296 7.92 -12.27 -11.74
N MET A 297 7.99 -11.67 -10.55
CA MET A 297 9.12 -10.84 -10.12
C MET A 297 10.41 -11.66 -9.99
N GLU A 298 10.34 -12.89 -9.49
CA GLU A 298 11.49 -13.80 -9.39
C GLU A 298 12.03 -14.19 -10.78
N THR A 299 11.12 -14.46 -11.72
CA THR A 299 11.49 -14.72 -13.11
C THR A 299 12.12 -13.49 -13.79
N ALA A 300 11.59 -12.29 -13.54
CA ALA A 300 12.15 -11.05 -14.06
C ALA A 300 13.52 -10.72 -13.46
N LEU A 301 13.70 -10.92 -12.15
CA LEU A 301 14.97 -10.73 -11.45
C LEU A 301 16.06 -11.64 -12.02
N THR A 302 15.76 -12.94 -12.16
CA THR A 302 16.72 -13.91 -12.69
C THR A 302 17.08 -13.64 -14.14
N LYS A 303 16.13 -13.20 -14.98
CA LYS A 303 16.41 -12.74 -16.35
C LYS A 303 17.28 -11.49 -16.38
N THR A 304 17.11 -10.58 -15.44
CA THR A 304 17.92 -9.35 -15.33
C THR A 304 19.37 -9.68 -14.97
N LEU A 305 19.58 -10.57 -13.99
CA LEU A 305 20.91 -11.05 -13.62
C LEU A 305 21.55 -11.88 -14.74
N ALA A 306 20.77 -12.76 -15.39
CA ALA A 306 21.21 -13.56 -16.54
C ALA A 306 21.74 -12.67 -17.67
N HIS A 307 20.97 -11.63 -18.03
CA HIS A 307 21.35 -10.69 -19.09
C HIS A 307 22.60 -9.89 -18.71
N LYS A 308 22.69 -9.41 -17.46
CA LYS A 308 23.86 -8.65 -16.98
C LYS A 308 25.15 -9.45 -17.04
N PHE A 309 25.13 -10.68 -16.56
CA PHE A 309 26.33 -11.54 -16.50
C PHE A 309 26.54 -12.39 -17.75
N LYS A 310 25.63 -12.30 -18.74
CA LYS A 310 25.61 -13.14 -19.95
C LYS A 310 25.63 -14.64 -19.62
N ILE A 311 24.85 -15.04 -18.60
CA ILE A 311 24.71 -16.44 -18.15
C ILE A 311 23.27 -16.90 -18.33
N THR A 312 23.03 -18.21 -18.26
CA THR A 312 21.68 -18.76 -18.31
C THR A 312 20.93 -18.56 -17.00
N VAL A 313 19.59 -18.53 -17.05
CA VAL A 313 18.74 -18.43 -15.85
C VAL A 313 19.04 -19.55 -14.84
N THR A 314 19.31 -20.77 -15.32
CA THR A 314 19.70 -21.91 -14.48
C THR A 314 21.01 -21.66 -13.73
N GLN A 315 21.99 -21.03 -14.38
CA GLN A 315 23.26 -20.66 -13.74
C GLN A 315 23.06 -19.56 -12.68
N VAL A 316 22.15 -18.61 -12.90
CA VAL A 316 21.77 -17.60 -11.89
C VAL A 316 21.22 -18.30 -10.64
N TYR A 317 20.27 -19.22 -10.80
CA TYR A 317 19.73 -19.96 -9.66
C TYR A 317 20.80 -20.74 -8.91
N LYS A 318 21.75 -21.39 -9.62
CA LYS A 318 22.85 -22.10 -8.95
C LYS A 318 23.78 -21.17 -8.18
N LYS A 319 24.12 -20.01 -8.77
CA LYS A 319 25.10 -19.06 -8.20
C LYS A 319 24.56 -18.33 -6.96
N TYR A 320 23.29 -17.92 -6.98
CA TYR A 320 22.71 -17.09 -5.93
C TYR A 320 21.82 -17.88 -4.96
N ARG A 321 21.76 -19.22 -5.04
CA ARG A 321 20.91 -20.03 -4.17
C ARG A 321 21.31 -19.85 -2.70
N GLY A 322 20.36 -19.42 -1.90
CA GLY A 322 20.46 -19.26 -0.46
C GLY A 322 19.36 -19.96 0.31
N GLN A 323 19.54 -20.05 1.62
CA GLN A 323 18.48 -20.32 2.57
C GLN A 323 18.44 -19.20 3.59
N HIS A 324 17.25 -18.65 3.82
CA HIS A 324 17.05 -17.65 4.86
C HIS A 324 15.93 -18.13 5.80
N VAL A 325 16.21 -18.13 7.10
CA VAL A 325 15.22 -18.51 8.12
C VAL A 325 14.47 -17.26 8.55
N VAL A 326 13.14 -17.30 8.47
CA VAL A 326 12.27 -16.23 8.99
C VAL A 326 11.21 -16.86 9.87
N ASN A 327 11.13 -16.41 11.13
CA ASN A 327 10.20 -16.92 12.14
C ASN A 327 10.21 -18.46 12.28
N GLY A 328 11.41 -19.06 12.33
CA GLY A 328 11.60 -20.51 12.49
C GLY A 328 11.26 -21.36 11.26
N ARG A 329 11.00 -20.75 10.08
CA ARG A 329 10.82 -21.47 8.81
C ARG A 329 11.92 -21.12 7.82
N SER A 330 12.54 -22.15 7.23
CA SER A 330 13.55 -21.97 6.16
C SER A 330 12.85 -21.69 4.83
N TYR A 331 13.26 -20.60 4.16
CA TYR A 331 12.82 -20.24 2.83
C TYR A 331 14.00 -20.31 1.85
N LYS A 332 13.75 -20.86 0.67
CA LYS A 332 14.69 -20.75 -0.47
C LYS A 332 14.73 -19.29 -0.92
N THR A 333 15.93 -18.71 -0.97
CA THR A 333 16.16 -17.31 -1.34
C THR A 333 17.21 -17.22 -2.44
N LEU A 334 17.24 -16.06 -3.12
CA LEU A 334 18.40 -15.66 -3.91
C LEU A 334 19.21 -14.66 -3.09
N GLN A 335 20.45 -14.98 -2.72
CA GLN A 335 21.24 -14.17 -1.78
C GLN A 335 22.61 -13.79 -2.33
N VAL A 336 23.10 -12.62 -1.90
CA VAL A 336 24.44 -12.09 -2.15
C VAL A 336 24.97 -11.54 -0.85
N ASP A 337 26.14 -12.02 -0.44
CA ASP A 337 26.86 -11.47 0.71
C ASP A 337 27.70 -10.28 0.25
N VAL A 338 27.45 -9.12 0.85
CA VAL A 338 28.22 -7.91 0.59
C VAL A 338 29.10 -7.62 1.81
N PRO A 339 30.43 -7.53 1.65
CA PRO A 339 31.30 -7.07 2.73
C PRO A 339 31.01 -5.58 3.01
N THR A 340 30.78 -5.28 4.28
CA THR A 340 30.57 -3.96 4.88
C THR A 340 31.66 -3.71 5.92
N ASP A 341 31.93 -2.44 6.24
CA ASP A 341 33.02 -2.05 7.15
C ASP A 341 32.85 -2.66 8.58
N GLU A 342 31.66 -3.14 8.95
CA GLU A 342 31.33 -3.81 10.23
C GLU A 342 31.01 -5.32 10.12
N GLY A 343 31.22 -5.96 8.95
CA GLY A 343 30.96 -7.40 8.75
C GLY A 343 30.38 -7.74 7.36
N SER A 344 29.81 -8.95 7.18
CA SER A 344 29.10 -9.32 5.94
C SER A 344 27.59 -9.10 6.07
N THR A 345 27.01 -8.30 5.18
CA THR A 345 25.55 -8.15 5.07
C THR A 345 25.01 -9.04 3.96
N THR A 346 24.18 -10.03 4.31
CA THR A 346 23.48 -10.87 3.33
C THR A 346 22.25 -10.15 2.79
N ILE A 347 22.28 -9.78 1.51
CA ILE A 347 21.13 -9.24 0.79
C ILE A 347 20.42 -10.39 0.10
N TYR A 348 19.11 -10.52 0.31
CA TYR A 348 18.33 -11.63 -0.22
C TYR A 348 17.03 -11.19 -0.90
N TRP A 349 16.59 -11.99 -1.88
CA TRP A 349 15.27 -11.98 -2.47
C TRP A 349 14.45 -13.18 -1.96
N GLY A 350 13.22 -12.92 -1.53
CA GLY A 350 12.31 -13.93 -0.99
C GLY A 350 12.16 -13.88 0.53
N ALA A 351 11.82 -15.02 1.13
CA ALA A 351 11.62 -15.19 2.58
C ALA A 351 10.63 -14.21 3.26
N VAL A 352 9.70 -13.60 2.51
CA VAL A 352 8.63 -12.80 3.11
C VAL A 352 7.46 -13.73 3.46
N PRO A 353 7.10 -13.87 4.76
CA PRO A 353 6.00 -14.76 5.15
C PRO A 353 4.67 -14.16 4.67
N MET A 354 3.99 -14.88 3.78
CA MET A 354 2.61 -14.57 3.38
C MET A 354 1.67 -15.08 4.47
N ARG A 355 1.56 -14.34 5.57
CA ARG A 355 0.60 -14.62 6.63
C ARG A 355 -0.27 -13.38 6.84
N VAL A 356 -1.58 -13.61 6.84
CA VAL A 356 -2.56 -12.60 7.21
C VAL A 356 -2.36 -12.27 8.69
N VAL A 357 -1.97 -11.03 8.96
CA VAL A 357 -1.87 -10.52 10.33
C VAL A 357 -3.23 -9.94 10.70
N LYS A 358 -3.73 -10.25 11.91
CA LYS A 358 -4.97 -9.63 12.37
C LYS A 358 -4.73 -8.15 12.67
N PRO A 359 -5.63 -7.24 12.26
CA PRO A 359 -5.57 -5.84 12.69
C PRO A 359 -5.41 -5.74 14.21
N GLY A 360 -4.51 -4.87 14.70
CA GLY A 360 -4.24 -4.66 16.13
C GLY A 360 -3.31 -5.67 16.81
N SER A 361 -2.80 -6.71 16.13
CA SER A 361 -1.95 -7.74 16.75
C SER A 361 -0.45 -7.40 16.84
N LYS A 362 0.01 -6.36 16.13
CA LYS A 362 1.37 -5.82 16.24
C LYS A 362 1.30 -4.30 16.08
N PRO A 363 2.06 -3.51 16.86
CA PRO A 363 2.22 -2.09 16.60
C PRO A 363 2.78 -1.89 15.18
N LEU A 364 2.31 -0.85 14.50
CA LEU A 364 2.93 -0.37 13.28
C LEU A 364 4.32 0.15 13.66
N ASP A 365 5.35 -0.52 13.16
CA ASP A 365 6.73 -0.06 13.30
C ASP A 365 7.06 0.79 12.07
N ASP A 366 6.65 2.06 12.14
CA ASP A 366 6.91 3.08 11.11
C ASP A 366 8.36 3.61 11.21
N LEU A 367 9.10 3.21 12.25
CA LEU A 367 10.51 3.54 12.48
C LEU A 367 11.49 2.62 11.75
N LYS A 368 11.05 1.92 10.69
CA LYS A 368 12.03 1.39 9.74
C LYS A 368 12.72 2.59 9.13
N LYS A 369 13.94 2.87 9.62
CA LYS A 369 14.92 3.72 8.94
C LYS A 369 14.72 3.43 7.47
N ARG A 370 14.28 4.43 6.69
CA ARG A 370 14.57 4.42 5.26
C ARG A 370 16.08 4.30 5.27
N ASP A 371 16.59 3.08 5.12
CA ASP A 371 18.00 2.88 4.89
C ASP A 371 18.27 3.79 3.72
N MET A 372 18.89 4.94 4.01
CA MET A 372 19.32 5.88 2.99
C MET A 372 19.96 4.98 1.97
N LEU A 373 19.48 5.09 0.72
CA LEU A 373 20.06 4.42 -0.42
C LEU A 373 21.54 4.29 -0.13
N LEU A 374 22.02 3.06 0.10
CA LEU A 374 23.45 2.80 0.08
C LEU A 374 23.85 2.96 -1.39
N HIS A 375 23.83 4.21 -1.88
CA HIS A 375 24.90 4.81 -2.62
C HIS A 375 26.14 4.80 -1.70
N THR A 376 26.58 3.62 -1.25
CA THR A 376 28.02 3.40 -1.27
C THR A 376 28.34 3.41 -2.75
N ASN A 377 28.67 4.61 -3.23
CA ASN A 377 29.11 4.87 -4.58
C ASN A 377 29.98 3.69 -4.99
N ASP A 378 29.58 2.97 -6.04
CA ASP A 378 30.39 1.92 -6.64
C ASP A 378 31.82 2.43 -6.88
N LEU A 379 31.96 3.73 -7.16
CA LEU A 379 33.22 4.46 -7.17
C LEU A 379 34.01 4.41 -5.86
N VAL A 380 33.39 4.68 -4.69
CA VAL A 380 34.07 4.66 -3.39
C VAL A 380 34.54 3.25 -3.03
N LYS A 381 33.75 2.22 -3.34
CA LYS A 381 34.19 0.83 -3.15
C LYS A 381 35.36 0.46 -4.07
N ARG A 382 35.31 0.89 -5.33
CA ARG A 382 36.41 0.68 -6.29
C ARG A 382 37.67 1.46 -5.88
N LEU A 383 37.52 2.66 -5.31
CA LEU A 383 38.63 3.50 -4.86
C LEU A 383 39.30 2.91 -3.62
N LYS A 384 38.50 2.42 -2.66
CA LYS A 384 38.99 1.66 -1.50
C LYS A 384 39.72 0.37 -1.92
N ALA A 385 39.38 -0.24 -3.05
CA ALA A 385 40.07 -1.42 -3.56
C ALA A 385 41.49 -1.13 -4.09
N ASN A 386 41.84 0.16 -4.29
CA ASN A 386 43.15 0.67 -4.71
C ASN A 386 43.85 -0.19 -5.77
N ALA A 387 43.10 -0.64 -6.78
CA ALA A 387 43.60 -1.50 -7.85
C ALA A 387 43.16 -0.93 -9.20
N CYS A 388 44.11 -0.80 -10.12
CA CYS A 388 43.86 -0.33 -11.47
C CYS A 388 42.90 -1.29 -12.20
N GLU A 389 41.79 -0.78 -12.75
CA GLU A 389 40.81 -1.60 -13.48
C GLU A 389 41.33 -2.14 -14.82
N LEU A 390 42.48 -1.64 -15.29
CA LEU A 390 43.12 -2.05 -16.55
C LEU A 390 44.23 -3.08 -16.34
N CYS A 391 45.16 -2.81 -15.42
CA CYS A 391 46.35 -3.64 -15.20
C CYS A 391 46.41 -4.32 -13.82
N ARG A 392 45.43 -4.05 -12.94
CA ARG A 392 45.35 -4.56 -11.55
C ARG A 392 46.52 -4.15 -10.65
N SER A 393 47.35 -3.19 -11.05
CA SER A 393 48.40 -2.65 -10.19
C SER A 393 47.81 -1.88 -9.02
N THR A 394 48.46 -1.93 -7.86
CA THR A 394 48.05 -1.21 -6.63
C THR A 394 48.81 0.10 -6.40
N GLN A 395 49.68 0.50 -7.33
CA GLN A 395 50.48 1.71 -7.21
C GLN A 395 49.69 2.93 -7.73
N ASN A 396 49.51 3.94 -6.87
CA ASN A 396 48.97 5.29 -7.14
C ASN A 396 47.81 5.31 -8.14
N CYS A 397 46.65 4.78 -7.73
CA CYS A 397 45.43 4.75 -8.54
C CYS A 397 44.60 6.03 -8.38
N GLU A 398 44.24 6.66 -9.49
CA GLU A 398 43.41 7.87 -9.57
C GLU A 398 42.08 7.60 -10.29
N VAL A 399 41.08 8.47 -10.09
CA VAL A 399 39.78 8.39 -10.77
C VAL A 399 39.82 9.16 -12.07
N HIS A 400 39.81 8.44 -13.18
CA HIS A 400 39.55 9.02 -14.49
C HIS A 400 38.04 9.24 -14.67
N HIS A 401 37.60 10.49 -14.81
CA HIS A 401 36.19 10.88 -14.98
C HIS A 401 35.94 11.60 -16.30
N VAL A 402 34.89 11.18 -17.03
CA VAL A 402 34.45 11.78 -18.29
C VAL A 402 33.05 12.39 -18.15
N ARG A 403 32.90 13.67 -18.53
CA ARG A 403 31.67 14.46 -18.39
C ARG A 403 30.45 13.83 -19.10
N LYS A 404 30.62 13.41 -20.36
CA LYS A 404 29.60 12.71 -21.17
C LYS A 404 30.22 11.58 -22.00
N LEU A 405 29.68 10.36 -21.87
CA LEU A 405 30.08 9.18 -22.65
C LEU A 405 29.83 9.35 -24.16
N ALA A 406 28.78 10.10 -24.53
CA ALA A 406 28.47 10.40 -25.93
C ALA A 406 29.55 11.25 -26.60
N ASP A 407 30.21 12.13 -25.83
CA ASP A 407 31.29 12.98 -26.33
C ASP A 407 32.58 12.15 -26.50
N LEU A 408 32.82 11.18 -25.60
CA LEU A 408 33.92 10.22 -25.75
C LEU A 408 33.77 9.37 -27.02
N LYS A 409 32.57 8.82 -27.26
CA LYS A 409 32.28 8.01 -28.45
C LYS A 409 32.41 8.81 -29.74
N ARG A 410 31.98 10.08 -29.75
CA ARG A 410 32.14 11.00 -30.89
C ARG A 410 33.59 11.40 -31.11
N ARG A 411 34.33 11.76 -30.06
CA ARG A 411 35.73 12.21 -30.14
C ARG A 411 36.69 11.13 -30.65
N TRP A 412 36.39 9.87 -30.39
CA TRP A 412 37.19 8.73 -30.82
C TRP A 412 36.52 7.91 -31.94
N ALA A 413 35.52 8.47 -32.63
CA ALA A 413 34.97 7.87 -33.84
C ALA A 413 36.00 8.02 -34.98
N GLY A 414 36.43 6.91 -35.60
CA GLY A 414 37.32 6.91 -36.77
C GLY A 414 38.83 6.82 -36.49
N ARG A 415 39.32 6.85 -35.24
CA ARG A 415 40.74 6.61 -34.93
C ARG A 415 41.02 5.12 -34.77
N GLN A 416 42.04 4.60 -35.47
CA GLN A 416 42.47 3.20 -35.38
C GLN A 416 43.17 2.88 -34.04
N ASP A 417 43.92 3.84 -33.49
CA ASP A 417 44.65 3.64 -32.24
C ASP A 417 43.93 4.35 -31.09
N LYS A 418 43.32 3.56 -30.20
CA LYS A 418 42.53 4.04 -29.06
C LYS A 418 43.18 3.55 -27.76
N PRO A 419 43.40 4.44 -26.78
CA PRO A 419 43.90 4.04 -25.47
C PRO A 419 43.03 2.95 -24.81
N ALA A 420 43.65 2.04 -24.07
CA ALA A 420 42.98 0.91 -23.41
C ALA A 420 41.85 1.34 -22.46
N TRP A 421 41.97 2.53 -21.83
CA TRP A 421 40.94 3.10 -20.98
C TRP A 421 39.68 3.51 -21.77
N VAL A 422 39.83 4.02 -23.00
CA VAL A 422 38.70 4.42 -23.87
C VAL A 422 37.89 3.18 -24.26
N HIS A 423 38.56 2.10 -24.66
CA HIS A 423 37.91 0.83 -24.96
C HIS A 423 37.15 0.27 -23.76
N SER A 424 37.76 0.33 -22.57
CA SER A 424 37.15 -0.16 -21.34
C SER A 424 35.95 0.68 -20.92
N MET A 425 36.01 2.02 -20.97
CA MET A 425 34.90 2.90 -20.63
C MET A 425 33.72 2.78 -21.61
N ILE A 426 34.00 2.62 -22.91
CA ILE A 426 32.97 2.41 -23.94
C ILE A 426 32.31 1.03 -23.76
N ARG A 427 33.10 -0.02 -23.53
CA ARG A 427 32.60 -1.39 -23.32
C ARG A 427 31.77 -1.51 -22.03
N MET A 428 32.20 -0.86 -20.95
CA MET A 428 31.53 -0.89 -19.66
C MET A 428 30.36 0.11 -19.57
N ASN A 429 30.29 1.08 -20.49
CA ASN A 429 29.32 2.18 -20.50
C ASN A 429 29.31 2.97 -19.17
N ARG A 430 30.50 3.31 -18.64
CA ARG A 430 30.70 4.00 -17.36
C ARG A 430 31.46 5.32 -17.55
N LYS A 431 31.10 6.35 -16.79
CA LYS A 431 31.75 7.68 -16.82
C LYS A 431 33.01 7.78 -15.94
N THR A 432 33.27 6.77 -15.10
CA THR A 432 34.36 6.75 -14.13
C THR A 432 35.15 5.45 -14.23
N LEU A 433 36.47 5.52 -14.28
CA LEU A 433 37.40 4.38 -14.29
C LEU A 433 38.51 4.66 -13.27
N ILE A 434 38.95 3.64 -12.53
CA ILE A 434 40.10 3.78 -11.62
C ILE A 434 41.34 3.22 -12.31
N VAL A 435 42.35 4.06 -12.50
CA VAL A 435 43.56 3.76 -13.27
C VAL A 435 44.80 4.22 -12.53
N CYS A 436 45.90 3.48 -12.63
CA CYS A 436 47.19 3.94 -12.13
C CYS A 436 47.78 5.01 -13.06
N GLN A 437 48.77 5.75 -12.57
CA GLN A 437 49.43 6.83 -13.31
C GLN A 437 50.03 6.38 -14.66
N THR A 438 50.39 5.10 -14.82
CA THR A 438 50.90 4.57 -16.09
C THR A 438 49.80 4.22 -17.10
N CYS A 439 48.56 4.05 -16.64
CA CYS A 439 47.39 3.70 -17.45
C CYS A 439 46.42 4.87 -17.67
N HIS A 440 46.57 5.95 -16.90
CA HIS A 440 45.89 7.22 -17.11
C HIS A 440 46.50 7.95 -18.31
#